data_AF-A0A930F307-F1
#
_entry.id   AF-A0A930F307-F1
#
_cell.length_a   1.000
_cell.length_b   1.000
_cell.length_c   1.000
_cell.angle_alpha   90.00
_cell.angle_beta   90.00
_cell.angle_gamma   90.00
#
_symmetry.space_group_name_H-M   'P 1'
#
loop_
_entity.id
_entity.type
_entity.pdbx_description
1 polymer ?
#
loop_
_entity_poly.entity_id
_entity_poly.type
_entity_poly.pdbx_seq_one_letter_code
_entity_poly.pdbx_strand_id
1 'polypeptide(L)' 'LDNKHTIFGIVVQGMDVVEKIGKVKTDKNDKPVDPVIINSITIEPIKDDASK' A
#
# COMPACT_ATOMS: atom_id res chain seq x y z
N LEU A 1 10.45 -9.37 -10.95
CA LEU A 1 9.05 -9.42 -10.44
C LEU A 1 8.09 -9.71 -11.59
N ASP A 2 8.39 -9.13 -12.76
CA ASP A 2 7.70 -9.35 -14.04
C ASP A 2 7.49 -10.84 -14.35
N ASN A 3 6.26 -11.17 -14.75
CA ASN A 3 5.77 -12.51 -15.09
C ASN A 3 5.93 -13.59 -14.00
N LYS A 4 6.28 -13.19 -12.78
CA LYS A 4 6.31 -14.08 -11.60
C LYS A 4 5.21 -13.75 -10.57
N HIS A 5 4.59 -12.58 -10.66
CA HIS A 5 3.51 -12.13 -9.77
C HIS A 5 2.43 -11.41 -10.56
N THR A 6 1.17 -11.76 -10.33
CA THR A 6 0.02 -11.10 -10.96
C THR A 6 -0.19 -9.72 -10.35
N ILE A 7 -0.23 -8.69 -11.19
CA ILE A 7 -0.58 -7.33 -10.79
C ILE A 7 -2.11 -7.27 -10.69
N PHE A 8 -2.65 -6.94 -9.50
CA PHE A 8 -4.10 -6.90 -9.25
C PHE A 8 -4.61 -5.51 -8.85
N GLY A 9 -3.74 -4.51 -8.74
CA GLY A 9 -4.12 -3.15 -8.36
C GLY A 9 -2.95 -2.19 -8.34
N ILE A 10 -3.27 -0.90 -8.24
CA ILE A 10 -2.31 0.20 -8.11
C ILE A 10 -2.76 1.14 -6.98
N VAL A 11 -1.81 1.83 -6.37
CA VAL A 11 -2.11 2.88 -5.40
C VAL A 11 -2.45 4.16 -6.15
N VAL A 12 -3.70 4.61 -6.06
CA VAL A 12 -4.17 5.85 -6.73
C VAL A 12 -4.09 7.08 -5.82
N GLN A 13 -4.04 6.89 -4.51
CA GLN A 13 -3.97 7.95 -3.50
C GLN A 13 -3.14 7.49 -2.30
N GLY A 14 -2.51 8.42 -1.57
CA GLY A 14 -1.73 8.12 -0.36
C GLY A 14 -0.33 7.54 -0.61
N MET A 15 0.28 7.82 -1.77
CA MET A 15 1.66 7.37 -2.06
C MET A 15 2.70 7.92 -1.07
N ASP A 16 2.46 9.09 -0.47
CA ASP A 16 3.33 9.63 0.58
C ASP A 16 3.34 8.74 1.84
N VAL A 17 2.21 8.09 2.16
CA VAL A 17 2.12 7.11 3.25
C VAL A 17 2.91 5.86 2.90
N VAL A 18 2.83 5.39 1.65
CA VAL A 18 3.63 4.25 1.16
C VAL A 18 5.12 4.55 1.29
N GLU A 19 5.56 5.75 0.93
CA GLU A 19 6.96 6.18 1.09
C GLU A 19 7.38 6.24 2.56
N LYS A 20 6.51 6.73 3.46
CA LYS A 20 6.78 6.75 4.91
C LYS A 20 6.94 5.34 5.45
N ILE A 21 6.08 4.40 5.03
CA ILE A 21 6.19 2.98 5.40
C ILE A 21 7.52 2.40 4.90
N GLY A 22 7.94 2.72 3.69
CA GLY A 22 9.23 2.27 3.13
C GLY A 22 10.48 2.82 3.85
N LYS A 23 10.32 3.84 4.70
CA LYS A 23 11.42 4.49 5.45
C LYS A 23 11.45 4.12 6.93
N VAL A 24 10.53 3.28 7.42
CA VAL A 24 10.52 2.87 8.83
C VAL A 24 11.78 2.07 9.18
N LYS A 25 12.20 2.15 10.44
CA LYS A 25 13.38 1.42 10.91
C LYS A 25 13.11 -0.09 10.88
N THR A 26 14.03 -0.83 10.28
CA THR A 26 14.00 -2.30 10.22
C THR A 26 15.09 -2.94 11.08
N ASP A 27 14.90 -4.22 11.41
CA ASP A 27 15.91 -5.08 12.01
C ASP A 27 16.82 -5.72 10.94
N LYS A 28 17.68 -6.66 11.36
CA LYS A 28 18.63 -7.34 10.45
C LYS A 28 17.97 -8.25 9.41
N ASN A 29 16.68 -8.52 9.53
CA ASN A 29 15.90 -9.36 8.61
C ASN A 29 14.87 -8.55 7.82
N ASP A 30 15.09 -7.23 7.69
CA ASP A 30 14.20 -6.28 7.02
C ASP A 30 12.78 -6.19 7.64
N LYS A 31 12.60 -6.68 8.86
CA LYS A 31 11.32 -6.56 9.57
C LYS A 31 11.25 -5.20 10.27
N PRO A 32 10.13 -4.45 10.15
CA PRO A 32 9.95 -3.22 10.92
C PRO A 32 10.12 -3.45 12.43
N VAL A 33 10.91 -2.60 13.09
CA VAL A 33 11.12 -2.64 14.54
C VAL A 33 9.81 -2.36 15.26
N ASP A 34 9.11 -1.33 14.81
CA ASP A 34 7.73 -1.04 15.19
C ASP A 34 6.79 -1.57 14.10
N PRO A 35 5.88 -2.50 14.40
CA PRO A 35 5.01 -3.12 13.39
C PRO A 35 4.08 -2.11 12.71
N VAL A 36 4.01 -2.15 11.38
CA VAL A 36 3.01 -1.43 10.58
C VAL A 36 1.82 -2.35 10.36
N ILE A 37 0.66 -2.04 10.97
CA ILE A 37 -0.52 -2.91 11.02
C ILE A 37 -1.68 -2.27 10.25
N ILE A 38 -2.34 -3.07 9.41
CA ILE A 38 -3.62 -2.69 8.79
C ILE A 38 -4.73 -2.96 9.83
N ASN A 39 -5.35 -1.89 10.33
CA ASN A 39 -6.40 -2.00 11.34
C ASN A 39 -7.79 -2.28 10.73
N SER A 40 -8.05 -1.78 9.52
CA SER A 40 -9.34 -1.93 8.83
C SER A 40 -9.18 -1.78 7.33
N ILE A 41 -10.06 -2.44 6.57
CA ILE A 41 -10.15 -2.30 5.11
C ILE A 41 -11.62 -2.04 4.76
N THR A 42 -11.85 -1.07 3.88
CA THR A 42 -13.17 -0.75 3.34
C THR A 42 -13.13 -0.91 1.83
N ILE A 43 -14.10 -1.66 1.30
CA ILE A 43 -14.28 -1.81 -0.15
C ILE A 43 -15.36 -0.82 -0.55
N GLU A 44 -14.97 0.20 -1.32
CA GLU A 44 -15.92 1.17 -1.84
C GLU A 44 -16.30 0.78 -3.27
N PRO A 45 -17.60 0.78 -3.61
CA PRO A 45 -18.02 0.75 -4.99
C PRO A 45 -17.40 1.95 -5.70
N ILE A 46 -16.95 1.74 -6.94
CA ILE A 46 -16.51 2.85 -7.78
C ILE A 46 -17.70 3.81 -7.91
N LYS A 47 -17.58 4.99 -7.32
CA LYS A 47 -18.49 6.10 -7.59
C LYS A 47 -17.94 6.76 -8.84
N ASP A 48 -18.67 6.69 -9.93
CA ASP A 48 -18.32 7.36 -11.18
C ASP A 48 -18.37 8.89 -10.97
N ASP A 49 -17.33 9.46 -10.36
CA ASP A 49 -17.06 10.90 -10.40
C ASP A 49 -16.31 11.29 -11.69
N ALA A 50 -16.16 10.33 -12.63
CA ALA A 50 -15.60 10.52 -13.97
C ALA A 50 -16.55 11.21 -14.96
N SER A 51 -17.48 12.04 -14.46
CA SER A 51 -18.21 13.02 -15.26
C SER A 51 -17.53 14.39 -15.18
N LYS A 52 -16.29 14.48 -15.66
CA LYS A 52 -15.66 15.74 -16.05
C LYS A 52 -14.64 15.52 -17.15
#